data_AF-A0A565CCW7-F1
#
_entry.id   AF-A0A565CCW7-F1
#
_cell.length_a   1.000
_cell.length_b   1.000
_cell.length_c   1.000
_cell.angle_alpha   90.00
_cell.angle_beta   90.00
_cell.angle_gamma   90.00
#
_symmetry.space_group_name_H-M   'P 1'
#
loop_
_entity.id
_entity.type
_entity.pdbx_description
1 polymer ?
#
loop_
_entity_poly.entity_id
_entity_poly.type
_entity_poly.pdbx_seq_one_letter_code
_entity_poly.pdbx_strand_id
1 'polypeptide(L)'
;MAFFGKIVAPRDEKKRLSPIQMHDFDDSEIIKQFEKTLVGRVLNPKQTHWVKALIAFLPEVWKCQDRVKGINMETGKFQFRFDQESDITQVLARRPYHFDGWFFALERWIPTSRIDFPSSIPMWIQIHNLPDCRCYEKGVVEIKEKLGDLMA
;
A
#
# COMPACT_ATOMS: atom_id res chain seq x y z
N MET A 1 -58.92 24.94 33.65
CA MET A 1 -58.87 23.82 32.67
C MET A 1 -57.75 24.14 31.69
N ALA A 2 -56.63 23.43 31.78
CA ALA A 2 -55.45 23.68 30.93
C ALA A 2 -55.38 22.63 29.81
N PHE A 3 -55.38 23.10 28.56
CA PHE A 3 -55.16 22.28 27.38
C PHE A 3 -53.65 22.12 27.16
N PHE A 4 -53.12 20.91 27.37
CA PHE A 4 -51.76 20.56 26.96
C PHE A 4 -51.79 20.01 25.54
N GLY A 5 -51.63 20.88 24.55
CA GLY A 5 -51.37 20.47 23.18
C GLY A 5 -49.95 19.92 23.05
N LYS A 6 -49.80 18.63 22.75
CA LYS A 6 -48.52 18.06 22.31
C LYS A 6 -48.25 18.56 20.90
N ILE A 7 -47.31 19.49 20.76
CA ILE A 7 -46.75 19.85 19.45
C ILE A 7 -45.83 18.69 19.06
N VAL A 8 -46.32 17.79 18.21
CA VAL A 8 -45.47 16.85 17.47
C VAL A 8 -45.11 17.55 16.18
N ALA A 9 -43.86 17.99 16.05
CA ALA A 9 -43.33 18.49 14.78
C ALA A 9 -43.47 17.38 13.72
N PRO A 10 -43.87 17.70 12.48
CA PRO A 10 -43.86 16.71 11.41
C PRO A 10 -42.44 16.18 11.25
N ARG A 11 -42.27 14.85 11.26
CA ARG A 11 -41.03 14.23 10.81
C ARG A 11 -40.88 14.61 9.34
N ASP A 12 -40.01 15.56 9.04
CA ASP A 12 -39.53 15.79 7.69
C ASP A 12 -38.93 14.46 7.21
N GLU A 13 -39.69 13.74 6.39
CA GLU A 13 -39.17 12.67 5.54
C GLU A 13 -38.21 13.34 4.56
N LYS A 14 -36.98 13.59 5.02
CA LYS A 14 -35.86 13.96 4.16
C LYS A 14 -35.83 12.91 3.05
N LYS A 15 -36.28 13.30 1.84
CA LYS A 15 -36.22 12.48 0.63
C LYS A 15 -34.81 11.89 0.57
N ARG A 16 -34.68 10.59 0.84
CA ARG A 16 -33.42 9.89 0.65
C ARG A 16 -33.10 10.03 -0.83
N LEU A 17 -32.08 10.82 -1.16
CA LEU A 17 -31.61 10.94 -2.52
C LEU A 17 -31.29 9.53 -3.03
N SER A 18 -31.76 9.21 -4.23
CA SER A 18 -31.40 7.94 -4.86
C SER A 18 -29.87 7.88 -5.02
N PRO A 19 -29.23 6.72 -4.79
CA PRO A 19 -27.80 6.57 -4.99
C PRO A 19 -27.39 7.05 -6.39
N ILE A 20 -26.36 7.88 -6.46
CA ILE A 20 -25.80 8.34 -7.73
C ILE A 20 -25.25 7.11 -8.47
N GLN A 21 -25.85 6.79 -9.61
CA GLN A 21 -25.36 5.73 -10.49
C GLN A 21 -24.20 6.31 -11.31
N MET A 22 -22.98 5.90 -11.00
CA MET A 22 -21.83 6.19 -11.85
C MET A 22 -21.83 5.21 -13.03
N HIS A 23 -21.53 5.70 -14.23
CA HIS A 23 -21.34 4.83 -15.39
C HIS A 23 -20.05 4.02 -15.21
N ASP A 24 -19.98 2.88 -15.89
CA ASP A 24 -18.74 2.09 -15.96
C ASP A 24 -17.60 2.99 -16.45
N PHE A 25 -16.56 3.10 -15.64
CA PHE A 25 -15.40 3.95 -15.90
C PHE A 25 -14.29 3.08 -16.52
N ASP A 26 -13.75 3.50 -17.67
CA ASP A 26 -12.63 2.80 -18.29
C ASP A 26 -11.32 3.19 -17.58
N ASP A 27 -10.78 2.28 -16.78
CA ASP A 27 -9.51 2.46 -16.06
C ASP A 27 -8.29 2.48 -17.00
N SER A 28 -8.45 2.16 -18.30
CA SER A 28 -7.33 1.97 -19.23
C SER A 28 -6.44 3.21 -19.37
N GLU A 29 -7.02 4.41 -19.37
CA GLU A 29 -6.28 5.67 -19.47
C GLU A 29 -5.47 5.95 -18.19
N ILE A 30 -6.07 5.71 -17.03
CA ILE A 30 -5.40 5.90 -15.74
C ILE A 30 -4.25 4.89 -15.59
N ILE A 31 -4.50 3.62 -15.92
CA ILE A 31 -3.49 2.57 -15.85
C ILE A 31 -2.28 2.94 -16.73
N LYS A 32 -2.51 3.41 -17.96
CA LYS A 32 -1.43 3.89 -18.83
C LYS A 32 -0.70 5.10 -18.24
N GLN A 33 -1.42 6.06 -17.66
CA GLN A 33 -0.81 7.25 -17.06
C GLN A 33 0.11 6.91 -15.88
N PHE A 34 -0.22 5.89 -15.10
CA PHE A 34 0.52 5.48 -13.91
C PHE A 34 1.35 4.20 -14.09
N GLU A 35 1.51 3.70 -15.32
CA GLU A 35 2.19 2.43 -15.59
C GLU A 35 3.62 2.37 -15.03
N LYS A 36 4.34 3.51 -15.05
CA LYS A 36 5.72 3.66 -14.56
C LYS A 36 5.79 4.24 -13.14
N THR A 37 4.84 3.84 -12.30
CA THR A 37 4.74 4.36 -10.94
C THR A 37 4.95 3.25 -9.92
N LEU A 38 5.80 3.52 -8.93
CA LEU A 38 5.85 2.76 -7.69
C LEU A 38 5.15 3.52 -6.57
N VAL A 39 4.42 2.79 -5.74
CA VAL A 39 3.84 3.29 -4.50
C VAL A 39 4.57 2.61 -3.35
N GLY A 40 5.01 3.39 -2.39
CA GLY A 40 5.52 2.88 -1.13
C GLY A 40 4.70 3.36 0.06
N ARG A 41 4.77 2.62 1.16
CA ARG A 41 4.11 2.97 2.42
C ARG A 41 4.94 2.55 3.61
N VAL A 42 5.17 3.50 4.51
CA VAL A 42 5.73 3.20 5.83
C VAL A 42 4.69 2.43 6.63
N LEU A 43 5.03 1.20 7.02
CA LEU A 43 4.10 0.30 7.70
C LEU A 43 3.91 0.64 9.18
N ASN A 44 4.90 1.29 9.81
CA ASN A 44 4.79 1.77 11.18
C ASN A 44 4.21 3.20 11.23
N PRO A 45 2.98 3.41 11.76
CA PRO A 45 2.34 4.72 11.79
C PRO A 45 3.11 5.78 12.58
N LYS A 46 3.91 5.37 13.57
CA LYS A 46 4.74 6.28 14.38
C LYS A 46 5.89 6.90 13.57
N GLN A 47 6.22 6.29 12.43
CA GLN A 47 7.39 6.59 11.61
C GLN A 47 7.05 7.27 10.28
N THR A 48 5.81 7.69 10.11
CA THR A 48 5.33 8.37 8.89
C THR A 48 6.04 9.70 8.61
N HIS A 49 6.65 10.31 9.62
CA HIS A 49 7.43 11.54 9.47
C HIS A 49 8.68 11.38 8.59
N TRP A 50 9.19 10.15 8.40
CA TRP A 50 10.35 9.88 7.54
C TRP A 50 10.06 9.86 6.05
N VAL A 51 8.79 9.93 5.62
CA VAL A 51 8.45 9.85 4.19
C VAL A 51 9.21 10.88 3.34
N LYS A 52 9.36 12.11 3.84
CA LYS A 52 10.14 13.14 3.13
C LYS A 52 11.61 12.77 2.99
N ALA A 53 12.19 12.16 4.02
CA ALA A 53 13.58 11.69 4.00
C ALA A 53 13.75 10.50 3.04
N LEU A 54 12.82 9.54 3.06
CA LEU A 54 12.76 8.43 2.11
C LEU A 54 12.72 8.93 0.66
N ILE A 55 11.85 9.91 0.37
CA ILE A 55 11.73 10.50 -0.97
C ILE A 55 13.05 11.11 -1.45
N ALA A 56 13.79 11.78 -0.56
CA ALA A 56 15.08 12.38 -0.89
C ALA A 56 16.19 11.34 -1.05
N PHE A 57 16.19 10.27 -0.24
CA PHE A 57 17.30 9.33 -0.13
C PHE A 57 17.22 8.15 -1.12
N LEU A 58 16.01 7.62 -1.36
CA LEU A 58 15.84 6.40 -2.16
C LEU A 58 16.36 6.49 -3.61
N PRO A 59 16.23 7.64 -4.32
CA PRO A 59 16.82 7.76 -5.67
C PRO A 59 18.33 7.49 -5.71
N GLU A 60 19.05 7.84 -4.65
CA GLU A 60 20.49 7.56 -4.53
C GLU A 60 20.76 6.07 -4.30
N VAL A 61 20.02 5.44 -3.38
CA VAL A 61 20.10 4.00 -3.10
C VAL A 61 19.83 3.17 -4.36
N TRP A 62 18.84 3.60 -5.15
CA TRP A 62 18.44 2.92 -6.38
C TRP A 62 19.35 3.24 -7.58
N LYS A 63 20.26 4.22 -7.47
CA LYS A 63 21.12 4.71 -8.55
C LYS A 63 20.33 5.26 -9.74
N CYS A 64 19.20 5.89 -9.47
CA CYS A 64 18.29 6.49 -10.44
C CYS A 64 18.04 7.98 -10.20
N GLN A 65 19.05 8.68 -9.66
CA GLN A 65 19.04 10.14 -9.56
C GLN A 65 18.65 10.76 -10.90
N ASP A 66 17.83 11.81 -10.84
CA ASP A 66 17.29 12.56 -11.98
C ASP A 66 16.35 11.80 -12.93
N ARG A 67 16.22 10.46 -12.81
CA ARG A 67 15.31 9.62 -13.62
C ARG A 67 14.04 9.21 -12.88
N VAL A 68 13.89 9.68 -11.65
CA VAL A 68 12.75 9.40 -10.79
C VAL A 68 12.29 10.65 -10.06
N LYS A 69 10.97 10.83 -9.97
CA LYS A 69 10.35 11.92 -9.20
C LYS A 69 9.54 11.34 -8.06
N GLY A 70 9.90 11.69 -6.84
CA GLY A 70 9.18 11.30 -5.63
C GLY A 70 8.12 12.32 -5.22
N ILE A 71 6.97 11.83 -4.78
CA ILE A 71 5.81 12.63 -4.36
C ILE A 71 5.40 12.11 -2.98
N ASN A 72 5.29 13.03 -2.02
CA ASN A 72 4.76 12.73 -0.70
C ASN A 72 3.23 12.62 -0.76
N MET A 73 2.68 11.57 -0.18
CA MET A 73 1.24 11.38 -0.04
C MET A 73 0.87 11.39 1.44
N GLU A 74 -0.42 11.37 1.74
CA GLU A 74 -0.89 11.31 3.11
C GLU A 74 -0.65 9.93 3.74
N THR A 75 -0.79 9.83 5.06
CA THR A 75 -0.82 8.54 5.80
C THR A 75 0.43 7.67 5.67
N GLY A 76 1.60 8.28 5.47
CA GLY A 76 2.87 7.55 5.38
C GLY A 76 3.13 6.93 4.00
N LYS A 77 2.33 7.28 3.00
CA LYS A 77 2.50 6.84 1.61
C LYS A 77 3.39 7.79 0.84
N PHE A 78 4.03 7.25 -0.18
CA PHE A 78 4.77 8.03 -1.16
C PHE A 78 4.68 7.35 -2.51
N GLN A 79 4.91 8.14 -3.55
CA GLN A 79 4.87 7.69 -4.92
C GLN A 79 6.17 8.07 -5.61
N PHE A 80 6.70 7.18 -6.43
CA PHE A 80 7.80 7.47 -7.33
C PHE A 80 7.38 7.23 -8.76
N ARG A 81 7.51 8.24 -9.61
CA ARG A 81 7.30 8.12 -11.05
C ARG A 81 8.66 8.02 -11.74
N PHE A 82 8.86 6.94 -12.48
CA PHE A 82 10.10 6.65 -13.20
C PHE A 82 9.97 7.00 -14.67
N ASP A 83 11.09 7.34 -15.30
CA ASP A 83 11.14 7.56 -16.74
C ASP A 83 11.24 6.22 -17.51
N GLN A 84 11.94 5.24 -16.92
CA GLN A 84 12.26 3.95 -17.53
C GLN A 84 11.70 2.75 -16.74
N GLU A 85 11.21 1.77 -17.48
CA GLU A 85 10.67 0.51 -16.95
C GLU A 85 11.77 -0.42 -16.39
N SER A 86 12.97 -0.31 -16.94
CA SER A 86 14.17 -1.03 -16.49
C SER A 86 14.54 -0.66 -15.05
N ASP A 87 14.47 0.63 -14.70
CA ASP A 87 14.73 1.14 -13.35
C ASP A 87 13.72 0.56 -12.35
N ILE A 88 12.42 0.52 -12.70
CA ILE A 88 11.38 -0.10 -11.87
C ILE A 88 11.69 -1.57 -11.59
N THR A 89 12.06 -2.31 -12.63
CA THR A 89 12.34 -3.74 -12.54
C THR A 89 13.54 -3.98 -11.62
N GLN A 90 14.60 -3.19 -11.74
CA GLN A 90 15.78 -3.27 -10.88
C GLN A 90 15.47 -2.90 -9.42
N VAL A 91 14.66 -1.85 -9.20
CA VAL A 91 14.25 -1.43 -7.86
C VAL A 91 13.45 -2.52 -7.17
N LEU A 92 12.47 -3.11 -7.86
CA LEU A 92 11.62 -4.15 -7.29
C LEU A 92 12.38 -5.46 -7.04
N ALA A 93 13.37 -5.79 -7.87
CA ALA A 93 14.19 -7.00 -7.72
C ALA A 93 15.14 -6.97 -6.50
N ARG A 94 15.48 -5.78 -6.01
CA ARG A 94 16.38 -5.58 -4.86
C ARG A 94 15.66 -5.41 -3.51
N ARG A 95 14.33 -5.56 -3.49
CA ARG A 95 13.54 -5.58 -2.25
C ARG A 95 13.93 -6.78 -1.36
N PRO A 96 13.74 -6.70 -0.02
CA PRO A 96 13.08 -5.63 0.73
C PRO A 96 14.00 -4.43 0.99
N TYR A 97 13.39 -3.27 1.29
CA TYR A 97 14.11 -2.06 1.72
C TYR A 97 13.71 -1.67 3.14
N HIS A 98 14.63 -1.04 3.85
CA HIS A 98 14.38 -0.43 5.14
C HIS A 98 15.06 0.95 5.23
N PHE A 99 14.58 1.77 6.16
CA PHE A 99 15.20 3.04 6.51
C PHE A 99 15.15 3.20 8.02
N ASP A 100 16.29 3.52 8.63
CA ASP A 100 16.46 3.64 10.08
C ASP A 100 15.92 2.43 10.88
N GLY A 101 16.17 1.21 10.37
CA GLY A 101 15.70 -0.04 10.99
C GLY A 101 14.22 -0.37 10.76
N TRP A 102 13.47 0.44 10.00
CA TRP A 102 12.07 0.18 9.71
C TRP A 102 11.83 -0.16 8.24
N PHE A 103 11.15 -1.27 8.02
CA PHE A 103 10.73 -1.65 6.68
C PHE A 103 9.56 -0.79 6.20
N PHE A 104 9.52 -0.59 4.89
CA PHE A 104 8.38 -0.03 4.19
C PHE A 104 7.97 -0.96 3.04
N ALA A 105 6.67 -1.01 2.76
CA ALA A 105 6.17 -1.71 1.60
C ALA A 105 6.40 -0.87 0.34
N LEU A 106 6.68 -1.52 -0.79
CA LEU A 106 6.92 -0.87 -2.08
C LEU A 106 6.40 -1.79 -3.17
N GLU A 107 5.44 -1.34 -3.97
CA GLU A 107 4.82 -2.11 -5.06
C GLU A 107 4.54 -1.23 -6.27
N ARG A 108 4.25 -1.86 -7.42
CA ARG A 108 3.72 -1.12 -8.59
C ARG A 108 2.37 -0.50 -8.24
N TRP A 109 2.15 0.71 -8.74
CA TRP A 109 0.84 1.35 -8.63
C TRP A 109 -0.22 0.49 -9.33
N ILE A 110 -1.37 0.36 -8.69
CA ILE A 110 -2.57 -0.26 -9.26
C ILE A 110 -3.77 0.63 -8.94
N PRO A 111 -4.81 0.64 -9.78
CA PRO A 111 -6.06 1.33 -9.46
C PRO A 111 -6.74 0.60 -8.30
N THR A 112 -6.58 1.13 -7.08
CA THR A 112 -7.18 0.55 -5.88
C THR A 112 -7.70 1.63 -4.94
N SER A 113 -8.87 1.38 -4.35
CA SER A 113 -9.45 2.19 -3.28
C SER A 113 -8.90 1.83 -1.89
N ARG A 114 -8.01 0.84 -1.82
CA ARG A 114 -7.44 0.35 -0.56
C ARG A 114 -6.55 1.39 0.11
N ILE A 115 -6.96 1.83 1.28
CA ILE A 115 -6.22 2.79 2.11
C ILE A 115 -4.90 2.18 2.61
N ASP A 116 -4.84 0.87 2.80
CA ASP A 116 -3.66 0.16 3.33
C ASP A 116 -2.65 -0.26 2.25
N PHE A 117 -2.92 -0.02 0.96
CA PHE A 117 -2.01 -0.40 -0.11
C PHE A 117 -0.77 0.53 -0.21
N PRO A 118 0.45 -0.01 -0.41
CA PRO A 118 0.82 -1.43 -0.26
C PRO A 118 0.94 -1.84 1.23
N SER A 119 0.63 -3.11 1.54
CA SER A 119 0.63 -3.63 2.91
C SER A 119 1.51 -4.87 3.15
N SER A 120 2.10 -5.44 2.10
CA SER A 120 3.00 -6.60 2.16
C SER A 120 4.41 -6.23 1.70
N ILE A 121 5.40 -7.02 2.12
CA ILE A 121 6.80 -6.88 1.72
C ILE A 121 7.30 -8.23 1.19
N PRO A 122 7.61 -8.32 -0.11
CA PRO A 122 8.36 -9.44 -0.68
C PRO A 122 9.73 -9.62 -0.04
N MET A 123 10.01 -10.80 0.52
CA MET A 123 11.34 -11.13 1.04
C MET A 123 11.61 -12.64 1.06
N TRP A 124 12.89 -12.99 0.99
CA TRP A 124 13.35 -14.36 1.24
C TRP A 124 13.59 -14.58 2.73
N ILE A 125 13.10 -15.69 3.26
CA ILE A 125 13.24 -16.07 4.66
C ILE A 125 14.04 -17.36 4.73
N GLN A 126 15.09 -17.37 5.55
CA GLN A 126 15.83 -18.57 5.90
C GLN A 126 15.62 -18.86 7.39
N ILE A 127 15.15 -20.08 7.69
CA ILE A 127 14.91 -20.51 9.08
C ILE A 127 16.10 -21.34 9.52
N HIS A 128 16.84 -20.84 10.50
CA HIS A 128 17.97 -21.54 11.08
C HIS A 128 17.54 -22.37 12.29
N ASN A 129 18.25 -23.49 12.54
CA ASN A 129 18.06 -24.34 13.71
C ASN A 129 16.62 -24.86 13.89
N LEU A 130 15.93 -25.15 12.78
CA LEU A 130 14.65 -25.84 12.84
C LEU A 130 14.90 -27.26 13.40
N PRO A 131 14.24 -27.69 14.48
CA PRO A 131 14.45 -29.01 15.05
C PRO A 131 14.23 -30.10 13.99
N ASP A 132 15.08 -31.13 13.96
CA ASP A 132 15.02 -32.19 12.95
C ASP A 132 13.63 -32.83 12.86
N CYS A 133 12.95 -33.00 14.00
CA CYS A 133 11.59 -33.53 14.07
C CYS A 133 10.53 -32.64 13.38
N ARG A 134 10.86 -31.38 13.06
CA ARG A 134 10.02 -30.42 12.33
C ARG A 134 10.55 -30.11 10.92
N CYS A 135 11.71 -30.62 10.55
CA CYS A 135 12.33 -30.42 9.25
C CYS A 135 11.81 -31.44 8.21
N TYR A 136 10.49 -31.55 8.09
CA TYR A 136 9.79 -32.36 7.09
C TYR A 136 8.81 -31.49 6.31
N GLU A 137 8.45 -31.92 5.11
CA GLU A 137 7.72 -31.11 4.12
C GLU A 137 6.44 -30.47 4.69
N LYS A 138 5.58 -31.24 5.38
CA LYS A 138 4.36 -30.68 6.00
C LYS A 138 4.65 -29.68 7.11
N GLY A 139 5.69 -29.91 7.92
CA GLY A 139 6.09 -28.98 8.98
C GLY A 139 6.57 -27.64 8.42
N VAL A 140 7.29 -27.66 7.30
CA VAL A 140 7.70 -26.44 6.58
C VAL A 140 6.48 -25.74 5.97
N VAL A 141 5.51 -26.48 5.42
CA VAL A 141 4.25 -25.91 4.90
C VAL A 141 3.44 -25.24 6.01
N GLU A 142 3.32 -25.86 7.18
CA GLU A 142 2.62 -25.25 8.33
C GLU A 142 3.29 -23.93 8.77
N ILE A 143 4.63 -23.90 8.81
CA ILE A 143 5.37 -22.66 9.13
C ILE A 143 5.12 -21.60 8.06
N LYS A 144 5.17 -22.00 6.78
CA LYS A 144 4.90 -21.12 5.64
C LYS A 144 3.52 -20.46 5.74
N GLU A 145 2.47 -21.23 5.98
CA GLU A 145 1.09 -20.70 6.10
C GLU A 145 0.94 -19.65 7.21
N LYS A 146 1.80 -19.69 8.23
CA LYS A 146 1.82 -18.69 9.30
C LYS A 146 2.66 -17.45 8.98
N LEU A 147 3.62 -17.56 8.07
CA LEU A 147 4.50 -16.44 7.68
C LEU A 147 3.87 -15.57 6.59
N GLY A 148 3.16 -16.18 5.63
CA GLY A 148 2.47 -15.46 4.57
C GLY A 148 2.41 -16.23 3.26
N ASP A 149 1.99 -15.53 2.20
CA ASP A 149 1.85 -16.11 0.87
C ASP A 149 3.21 -16.31 0.21
N LEU A 150 3.36 -17.41 -0.54
CA LEU A 150 4.54 -17.62 -1.38
C LEU A 150 4.38 -16.81 -2.66
N MET A 151 5.42 -16.08 -3.04
CA MET A 151 5.52 -15.58 -4.40
C MET A 151 5.94 -16.73 -5.32
N ALA A 152 5.21 -16.91 -6.42
CA ALA A 152 5.48 -17.93 -7.44
C ALA A 152 6.52 -17.46 -8.46
#